data_AF-A0A969SFB2-F1
#
_entry.id   AF-A0A969SFB2-F1
#
_cell.length_a   1.000
_cell.length_b   1.000
_cell.length_c   1.000
_cell.angle_alpha   90.00
_cell.angle_beta   90.00
_cell.angle_gamma   90.00
#
_symmetry.space_group_name_H-M   'P 1'
#
loop_
_entity.id
_entity.type
_entity.pdbx_description
1 polymer ?
#
loop_
_entity_poly.entity_id
_entity_poly.type
_entity_poly.pdbx_seq_one_letter_code
_entity_poly.pdbx_strand_id
1 'polypeptide(L)' 'MNPIELEWQHIKKDELSGQAFDDELDLAYAVINGVQARGEQSNHSTRRVKFNSKPSG' A
#
# COMPACT_ATOMS: atom_id res chain seq x y z
N MET A 1 -14.65 -14.15 4.29
CA MET A 1 -13.83 -12.96 4.61
C MET A 1 -12.75 -12.85 3.54
N ASN A 2 -12.52 -11.66 2.97
CA ASN A 2 -11.58 -11.47 1.86
C ASN A 2 -10.13 -11.53 2.38
N PRO A 3 -9.24 -12.42 1.88
CA PRO A 3 -7.87 -12.55 2.36
C PRO A 3 -7.06 -11.25 2.36
N ILE A 4 -7.39 -10.31 1.46
CA ILE A 4 -6.72 -9.01 1.38
C ILE A 4 -6.91 -8.15 2.64
N GLU A 5 -7.99 -8.36 3.39
CA GLU A 5 -8.31 -7.58 4.59
C GLU A 5 -7.25 -7.81 5.69
N LEU A 6 -6.76 -9.04 5.80
CA LEU A 6 -5.71 -9.40 6.76
C LEU A 6 -4.39 -8.70 6.40
N GLU A 7 -4.04 -8.69 5.12
CA GLU A 7 -2.84 -8.00 4.63
C GLU A 7 -2.90 -6.50 4.90
N TRP A 8 -4.08 -5.88 4.76
CA TRP A 8 -4.28 -4.47 5.11
C TRP A 8 -4.16 -4.19 6.61
N GLN A 9 -4.62 -5.11 7.47
CA GLN A 9 -4.45 -4.97 8.91
C GLN A 9 -2.96 -4.98 9.28
N HIS A 10 -2.17 -5.82 8.64
CA HIS A 10 -0.73 -5.81 8.85
C HIS A 10 -0.09 -4.51 8.36
N ILE A 11 -0.37 -4.07 7.11
CA ILE A 11 0.13 -2.79 6.58
C ILE A 11 -0.11 -1.63 7.54
N LYS A 12 -1.30 -1.55 8.12
CA LYS A 12 -1.64 -0.48 9.08
C LYS A 12 -0.87 -0.60 10.39
N LYS A 13 -0.69 -1.82 10.89
CA LYS A 13 -0.11 -2.08 12.20
C LYS A 13 1.42 -2.04 12.19
N ASP A 14 2.01 -2.72 11.23
CA ASP A 14 3.44 -3.02 11.24
C ASP A 14 4.21 -2.00 10.39
N GLU A 15 3.66 -1.59 9.24
CA GLU A 15 4.33 -0.69 8.31
C GLU A 15 3.97 0.80 8.51
N LEU A 16 2.70 1.13 8.77
CA LEU A 16 2.28 2.53 9.04
C LEU A 16 2.37 2.89 10.53
N SER A 17 2.26 1.90 11.42
CA SER A 17 2.54 1.99 12.87
C SER A 17 1.94 3.17 13.65
N GLY A 18 0.81 3.73 13.18
CA GLY A 18 0.17 4.87 13.84
C GLY A 18 0.81 6.23 13.52
N GLN A 19 1.58 6.33 12.43
CA GLN A 19 1.99 7.63 11.88
C GLN A 19 0.77 8.51 11.60
N ALA A 20 0.90 9.79 11.95
CA ALA A 20 0.02 10.84 11.46
C ALA A 20 0.55 11.32 10.10
N PHE A 21 -0.37 11.60 9.18
CA PHE A 21 -0.07 12.10 7.85
C PHE A 21 -0.68 13.48 7.68
N ASP A 22 0.07 14.38 7.06
CA ASP A 22 -0.36 15.77 6.88
C ASP A 22 -1.45 15.86 5.79
N ASP A 23 -1.39 14.99 4.78
CA ASP A 23 -2.36 14.93 3.68
C ASP A 23 -2.46 13.53 3.06
N GLU A 24 -3.36 13.40 2.07
CA GLU A 24 -3.60 12.15 1.34
C GLU A 24 -2.39 11.71 0.50
N LEU A 25 -1.58 12.65 0.00
CA LEU A 25 -0.41 12.33 -0.79
C LEU A 25 0.68 11.69 0.08
N ASP A 26 0.90 12.24 1.27
CA ASP A 26 1.82 11.70 2.27
C ASP A 26 1.39 10.28 2.71
N LEU A 27 0.10 10.10 3.01
CA LEU A 27 -0.48 8.78 3.29
C LEU A 27 -0.26 7.80 2.12
N ALA A 28 -0.48 8.23 0.88
CA ALA A 28 -0.30 7.38 -0.29
C ALA A 28 1.16 6.92 -0.46
N TYR A 29 2.13 7.81 -0.22
CA TYR A 29 3.55 7.46 -0.25
C TYR A 29 3.92 6.50 0.89
N ALA A 30 3.42 6.73 2.10
CA ALA A 30 3.64 5.84 3.23
C ALA A 30 3.11 4.42 2.97
N VAL A 31 1.91 4.30 2.40
CA VAL A 31 1.33 3.01 1.99
C VAL A 31 2.18 2.32 0.92
N ILE A 32 2.63 3.06 -0.11
CA ILE A 32 3.49 2.51 -1.17
C ILE A 32 4.79 1.98 -0.58
N ASN A 33 5.43 2.74 0.32
CA ASN A 33 6.68 2.35 0.97
C ASN A 33 6.48 1.12 1.88
N GLY A 34 5.39 1.07 2.65
CA GLY A 34 5.05 -0.08 3.49
C GLY A 34 4.89 -1.36 2.67
N VAL A 35 4.13 -1.29 1.57
CA VAL A 35 3.97 -2.44 0.67
C VAL A 35 5.31 -2.89 0.09
N GLN A 36 6.17 -1.94 -0.34
CA GLN A 36 7.48 -2.26 -0.88
C GLN A 36 8.40 -2.93 0.16
N ALA A 37 8.51 -2.34 1.35
CA ALA A 37 9.35 -2.87 2.43
C ALA A 37 8.94 -4.29 2.83
N ARG A 38 7.64 -4.56 2.93
CA ARG A 38 7.08 -5.89 3.18
C ARG A 38 7.42 -6.89 2.06
N GLY A 39 7.37 -6.45 0.81
CA GLY A 39 7.77 -7.26 -0.34
C GLY A 39 9.25 -7.64 -0.27
N GLU A 40 10.11 -6.66 -0.02
CA GLU A 40 11.57 -6.85 0.10
C GLU A 40 11.94 -7.81 1.24
N GLN A 41 11.29 -7.70 2.40
CA GLN A 41 11.46 -8.64 3.53
C GLN A 41 11.09 -10.09 3.16
N SER A 42 10.19 -10.27 2.20
CA SER A 42 9.70 -11.58 1.75
C SER A 42 10.36 -12.06 0.44
N ASN A 43 11.44 -11.40 -0.03
CA ASN A 43 12.07 -11.65 -1.34
C ASN A 43 11.08 -11.55 -2.54
N HIS A 44 10.08 -10.69 -2.43
CA HIS A 44 9.12 -10.41 -3.49
C HIS A 44 9.30 -8.98 -4.02
N SER A 45 9.18 -8.81 -5.34
CA SER A 45 9.18 -7.47 -5.94
C SER A 45 7.76 -6.92 -6.04
N THR A 46 7.59 -5.66 -5.66
CA THR A 46 6.31 -4.96 -5.78
C THR A 46 6.31 -4.05 -7.00
N ARG A 47 5.18 -4.00 -7.72
CA ARG A 47 5.01 -3.12 -8.88
C ARG A 47 3.78 -2.22 -8.70
N ARG A 48 3.98 -0.92 -8.86
CA ARG A 48 2.86 0.04 -8.97
C ARG A 48 2.20 -0.09 -10.33
N VAL A 49 0.88 -0.31 -10.35
CA VAL A 49 0.09 -0.37 -11.59
C VAL A 49 -0.82 0.85 -11.65
N LYS A 50 -0.74 1.60 -12.75
CA LYS A 50 -1.71 2.66 -13.05
C LYS A 50 -2.80 2.04 -13.93
N PHE A 51 -4.03 2.04 -13.46
CA PHE A 51 -5.15 1.64 -14.30
C PHE A 51 -5.37 2.72 -15.36
N ASN A 52 -5.35 2.32 -16.63
CA ASN A 52 -5.77 3.20 -17.70
C ASN A 52 -7.28 3.39 -17.56
N SER A 53 -7.73 4.61 -17.26
CA SER A 53 -9.13 4.97 -17.44
C SER A 53 -9.44 4.81 -18.93
N LYS A 54 -10.27 3.84 -19.30
CA LYS A 54 -10.85 3.83 -20.65
C LYS A 54 -11.57 5.17 -20.81
N PRO A 55 -11.36 5.93 -21.90
CA PRO A 55 -12.27 7.01 -22.20
C PRO A 55 -13.66 6.39 -22.34
N SER A 56 -14.59 6.84 -21.52
CA SER A 56 -16.02 6.61 -21.74
C SER A 56 -16.37 7.33 -23.03
N GLY A 57 -16.34 6.58 -24.14
CA GLY A 57 -16.93 7.00 -25.42
C GLY A 57 -18.43 6.80 -25.43
#